data_AF-A0A7C9QRM2-F1
#
_entry.id   AF-A0A7C9QRM2-F1
#
_cell.length_a   1.000
_cell.length_b   1.000
_cell.length_c   1.000
_cell.angle_alpha   90.00
_cell.angle_beta   90.00
_cell.angle_gamma   90.00
#
_symmetry.space_group_name_H-M   'P 1'
#
loop_
_entity.id
_entity.type
_entity.pdbx_description
1 polymer ?
#
loop_
_entity_poly.entity_id
_entity_poly.type
_entity_poly.pdbx_seq_one_letter_code
_entity_poly.pdbx_strand_id
1 'polypeptide(L)'
;MRFAIESRVKKLDSFFSRAGANSVDDEIRADMAKFGAILICGFVERSVEIIVLERLSGRAHPRITKFIQSYFKKGTNYSCEQIKQLLEKFDVNWSRNFKVFMDENGMVVDQLDSAYTLRNSVAHGGEQNRGLAGVRELYLAAKVVVDGVVSSTV
;
A
#
# COMPACT_ATOMS: atom_id res chain seq x y z
N MET A 1 -5.14 -11.85 -9.72
CA MET A 1 -4.17 -11.07 -8.91
C MET A 1 -3.34 -10.05 -9.71
N ARG A 2 -2.36 -10.48 -10.53
CA ARG A 2 -1.34 -9.60 -11.16
C ARG A 2 -1.92 -8.43 -11.96
N PHE A 3 -2.87 -8.69 -12.86
CA PHE A 3 -3.55 -7.65 -13.65
C PHE A 3 -4.25 -6.58 -12.79
N ALA A 4 -4.84 -6.98 -11.65
CA ALA A 4 -5.56 -6.05 -10.78
C ALA A 4 -4.60 -5.10 -10.02
N ILE A 5 -3.41 -5.58 -9.67
CA ILE A 5 -2.34 -4.76 -9.06
C ILE A 5 -1.72 -3.84 -10.13
N GLU A 6 -1.39 -4.38 -11.30
CA GLU A 6 -0.83 -3.62 -12.43
C GLU A 6 -1.75 -2.47 -12.87
N SER A 7 -3.06 -2.70 -12.90
CA SER A 7 -4.04 -1.64 -13.19
C SER A 7 -3.98 -0.48 -12.19
N ARG A 8 -3.70 -0.77 -10.91
CA ARG A 8 -3.57 0.26 -9.86
C ARG A 8 -2.25 1.00 -9.95
N VAL A 9 -1.17 0.27 -10.24
CA VAL A 9 0.15 0.85 -10.53
C VAL A 9 0.03 1.84 -11.68
N LYS A 10 -0.59 1.46 -12.81
CA LYS A 10 -0.81 2.35 -13.96
C LYS A 10 -1.59 3.62 -13.61
N LYS A 11 -2.59 3.54 -12.72
CA LYS A 11 -3.34 4.70 -12.25
C LYS A 11 -2.48 5.65 -11.42
N LEU A 12 -1.65 5.12 -10.52
CA LEU A 12 -0.72 5.92 -9.71
C LEU A 12 0.42 6.51 -10.55
N ASP A 13 0.97 5.76 -11.51
CA ASP A 13 1.97 6.28 -12.44
C ASP A 13 1.41 7.45 -13.26
N SER A 14 0.19 7.31 -13.79
CA SER A 14 -0.50 8.41 -14.49
C SER A 14 -0.76 9.61 -13.58
N PHE A 15 -1.13 9.36 -12.31
CA PHE A 15 -1.30 10.43 -11.32
C PHE A 15 0.00 11.20 -11.09
N PHE A 16 1.11 10.52 -10.79
CA PHE A 16 2.41 11.17 -10.56
C PHE A 16 2.98 11.82 -11.83
N SER A 17 2.69 11.28 -13.01
CA SER A 17 3.04 11.92 -14.27
C SER A 17 2.32 13.25 -14.45
N ARG A 18 1.01 13.31 -14.15
CA ARG A 18 0.24 14.56 -14.22
C ARG A 18 0.68 15.57 -13.17
N ALA A 19 0.86 15.12 -11.92
CA ALA A 19 1.31 15.97 -10.82
C ALA A 19 2.72 16.55 -11.06
N GLY A 20 3.58 15.80 -11.77
CA GLY A 20 4.93 16.21 -12.09
C GLY A 20 5.06 17.16 -13.27
N ALA A 21 4.00 17.41 -14.05
CA ALA A 21 4.10 18.23 -15.27
C ALA A 21 4.48 19.68 -14.96
N ASN A 22 5.31 20.29 -15.83
CA ASN A 22 5.77 21.68 -15.66
C ASN A 22 4.63 22.71 -15.76
N SER A 23 3.50 22.33 -16.36
CA SER A 23 2.32 23.19 -16.48
C SER A 23 1.48 23.25 -15.20
N VAL A 24 1.82 22.49 -14.16
CA VAL A 24 1.10 22.47 -12.88
C VAL A 24 1.71 23.52 -11.96
N ASP A 25 0.87 24.44 -11.52
CA ASP A 25 1.21 25.45 -10.51
C ASP A 25 1.65 24.81 -9.18
N ASP A 26 2.53 25.49 -8.44
CA ASP A 26 3.12 24.94 -7.22
C ASP A 26 2.11 24.69 -6.10
N GLU A 27 1.06 25.52 -5.98
CA GLU A 27 -0.01 25.31 -5.00
C GLU A 27 -0.80 24.04 -5.33
N ILE A 28 -1.19 23.89 -6.61
CA ILE A 28 -1.87 22.69 -7.10
C ILE A 28 -0.96 21.46 -6.92
N ARG A 29 0.34 21.58 -7.18
CA ARG A 29 1.31 20.50 -7.00
C ARG A 29 1.41 20.07 -5.53
N ALA A 30 1.36 21.01 -4.60
CA ALA A 30 1.35 20.73 -3.17
C ALA A 30 0.07 19.99 -2.73
N ASP A 31 -1.09 20.40 -3.25
CA ASP A 31 -2.35 19.70 -2.99
C ASP A 31 -2.41 18.31 -3.62
N MET A 32 -1.85 18.15 -4.82
CA MET A 32 -1.67 16.84 -5.43
C MET A 32 -0.73 15.97 -4.60
N ALA A 33 0.33 16.51 -3.99
CA ALA A 33 1.18 15.73 -3.09
C ALA A 33 0.40 15.18 -1.88
N LYS A 34 -0.48 15.99 -1.26
CA LYS A 34 -1.39 15.55 -0.18
C LYS A 34 -2.29 14.41 -0.65
N PHE A 35 -2.93 14.58 -1.81
CA PHE A 35 -3.80 13.56 -2.36
C PHE A 35 -3.03 12.28 -2.76
N GLY A 36 -1.80 12.43 -3.22
CA GLY A 36 -0.89 11.32 -3.53
C GLY A 36 -0.65 10.41 -2.33
N ALA A 37 -0.46 10.98 -1.13
CA ALA A 37 -0.30 10.20 0.10
C ALA A 37 -1.53 9.30 0.38
N ILE A 38 -2.74 9.84 0.17
CA ILE A 38 -4.00 9.08 0.33
C ILE A 38 -4.05 7.93 -0.68
N LEU A 39 -3.74 8.21 -1.96
CA LEU A 39 -3.78 7.20 -3.02
C LEU A 39 -2.75 6.09 -2.82
N ILE A 40 -1.56 6.40 -2.28
CA ILE A 40 -0.52 5.40 -1.96
C ILE A 40 -1.04 4.41 -0.90
N CYS A 41 -1.57 4.90 0.23
CA CYS A 41 -2.09 4.04 1.29
C CYS A 41 -3.25 3.16 0.79
N GLY A 42 -4.18 3.74 0.02
CA GLY A 42 -5.28 2.99 -0.59
C GLY A 42 -4.80 1.94 -1.61
N PHE A 43 -3.68 2.19 -2.29
CA PHE A 43 -3.05 1.20 -3.16
C PHE A 43 -2.51 0.00 -2.38
N VAL A 44 -1.79 0.23 -1.28
CA VAL A 44 -1.27 -0.85 -0.42
C VAL A 44 -2.42 -1.66 0.17
N GLU A 45 -3.40 -0.99 0.78
CA GLU A 45 -4.58 -1.62 1.38
C GLU A 45 -5.30 -2.56 0.41
N ARG A 46 -5.58 -2.04 -0.77
CA ARG A 46 -6.34 -2.81 -1.74
C ARG A 46 -5.49 -3.90 -2.40
N SER A 47 -4.17 -3.72 -2.49
CA SER A 47 -3.27 -4.75 -3.02
C SER A 47 -3.14 -5.92 -2.03
N VAL A 48 -2.98 -5.64 -0.74
CA VAL A 48 -2.97 -6.67 0.32
C VAL A 48 -4.27 -7.48 0.31
N GLU A 49 -5.43 -6.82 0.23
CA GLU A 49 -6.72 -7.50 0.10
C GLU A 49 -6.77 -8.41 -1.14
N ILE A 50 -6.37 -7.90 -2.31
CA ILE A 50 -6.38 -8.67 -3.56
C ILE A 50 -5.47 -9.90 -3.45
N ILE A 51 -4.28 -9.75 -2.88
CA ILE A 51 -3.32 -10.84 -2.75
C ILE A 51 -3.90 -11.93 -1.84
N VAL A 52 -4.33 -11.56 -0.63
CA VAL A 52 -4.89 -12.52 0.35
C VAL A 52 -6.11 -13.24 -0.22
N LEU A 53 -7.08 -12.51 -0.81
CA LEU A 53 -8.28 -13.13 -1.35
C LEU A 53 -7.98 -14.06 -2.52
N GLU A 54 -7.00 -13.74 -3.37
CA GLU A 54 -6.60 -14.63 -4.46
C GLU A 54 -5.93 -15.91 -3.95
N ARG A 55 -5.04 -15.82 -2.94
CA ARG A 55 -4.39 -17.00 -2.36
C ARG A 55 -5.37 -17.98 -1.72
N LEU A 56 -6.54 -17.49 -1.31
CA LEU A 56 -7.63 -18.29 -0.75
C LEU A 56 -8.64 -18.75 -1.79
N SER A 57 -8.61 -18.19 -3.00
CA SER A 57 -9.53 -18.52 -4.08
C SER A 57 -9.41 -20.00 -4.45
N GLY A 58 -10.53 -20.72 -4.44
CA GLY A 58 -10.57 -22.17 -4.68
C GLY A 58 -10.02 -23.04 -3.54
N ARG A 59 -9.52 -22.44 -2.45
CA ARG A 59 -8.97 -23.17 -1.28
C ARG A 59 -9.86 -23.04 -0.04
N ALA A 60 -10.53 -21.91 0.14
CA ALA A 60 -11.42 -21.66 1.27
C ALA A 60 -12.89 -21.92 0.94
N HIS A 61 -13.66 -22.39 1.93
CA HIS A 61 -15.11 -22.52 1.81
C HIS A 61 -15.76 -21.14 1.58
N PRO A 62 -16.80 -20.99 0.72
CA PRO A 62 -17.37 -19.69 0.36
C PRO A 62 -17.81 -18.82 1.54
N ARG A 63 -18.30 -19.43 2.63
CA ARG A 63 -18.65 -18.71 3.87
C ARG A 63 -17.43 -18.07 4.55
N ILE A 64 -16.27 -18.75 4.52
CA ILE A 64 -15.01 -18.22 5.05
C ILE A 64 -14.51 -17.08 4.16
N THR A 65 -14.56 -17.23 2.84
CA THR A 65 -14.21 -16.16 1.90
C THR A 65 -15.06 -14.91 2.13
N LYS A 66 -16.38 -15.07 2.33
CA LYS A 66 -17.28 -13.94 2.65
C LYS A 66 -16.95 -13.27 3.98
N PHE A 67 -16.57 -14.05 5.01
CA PHE A 67 -16.12 -13.51 6.28
C PHE A 67 -14.84 -12.66 6.11
N ILE A 68 -13.86 -13.17 5.37
CA ILE A 68 -12.60 -12.48 5.11
C ILE A 68 -12.81 -11.21 4.28
N GLN A 69 -13.67 -11.25 3.26
CA GLN A 69 -14.06 -10.04 2.51
C GLN A 69 -14.66 -8.97 3.42
N SER A 70 -15.38 -9.36 4.48
CA SER A 70 -15.94 -8.39 5.43
C SER A 70 -14.89 -7.77 6.34
N TYR A 71 -13.79 -8.49 6.63
CA TYR A 71 -12.64 -7.97 7.37
C TYR A 71 -11.98 -6.79 6.63
N PHE A 72 -11.75 -6.93 5.32
CA PHE A 72 -11.11 -5.89 4.51
C PHE A 72 -11.96 -4.64 4.29
N LYS A 73 -13.28 -4.70 4.49
CA LYS A 73 -14.17 -3.52 4.34
C LYS A 73 -13.93 -2.44 5.39
N LYS A 74 -13.32 -2.76 6.53
CA LYS A 74 -13.18 -1.82 7.64
C LYS A 74 -12.02 -0.82 7.51
N GLY A 75 -11.23 -0.87 6.44
CA GLY A 75 -10.14 0.09 6.19
C GLY A 75 -9.11 0.12 7.32
N THR A 76 -8.03 -0.66 7.19
CA THR A 76 -6.97 -0.69 8.22
C THR A 76 -5.77 0.07 7.69
N ASN A 77 -5.04 0.79 8.55
CA ASN A 77 -3.65 1.10 8.22
C ASN A 77 -2.92 -0.24 8.08
N TYR A 78 -2.14 -0.40 7.02
CA TYR A 78 -1.32 -1.59 6.78
C TYR A 78 0.14 -1.19 6.76
N SER A 79 0.68 -0.81 7.92
CA SER A 79 2.12 -0.83 8.11
C SER A 79 2.67 -2.22 7.81
N CYS A 80 3.97 -2.34 7.51
CA CYS A 80 4.59 -3.66 7.31
C CYS A 80 4.36 -4.58 8.51
N GLU A 81 4.39 -4.05 9.73
CA GLU A 81 4.09 -4.85 10.93
C GLU A 81 2.64 -5.34 10.96
N GLN A 82 1.67 -4.50 10.60
CA GLN A 82 0.26 -4.88 10.52
C GLN A 82 0.01 -5.90 9.40
N ILE A 83 0.72 -5.78 8.27
CA ILE A 83 0.69 -6.77 7.18
C ILE A 83 1.23 -8.10 7.69
N LYS A 84 2.40 -8.12 8.33
CA LYS A 84 3.00 -9.34 8.90
C LYS A 84 2.04 -10.06 9.85
N GLN A 85 1.45 -9.31 10.79
CA GLN A 85 0.47 -9.84 11.75
C GLN A 85 -0.81 -10.35 11.06
N LEU A 86 -1.24 -9.71 9.97
CA LEU A 86 -2.35 -10.22 9.17
C LEU A 86 -1.98 -11.54 8.48
N LEU A 87 -0.81 -11.61 7.86
CA LEU A 87 -0.34 -12.80 7.15
C LEU A 87 -0.22 -14.01 8.10
N GLU A 88 0.25 -13.78 9.32
CA GLU A 88 0.35 -14.83 10.36
C GLU A 88 -0.99 -15.51 10.67
N LYS A 89 -2.10 -14.77 10.61
CA LYS A 89 -3.46 -15.31 10.83
C LYS A 89 -3.89 -16.28 9.72
N PHE A 90 -3.25 -16.24 8.56
CA PHE A 90 -3.51 -17.14 7.44
C PHE A 90 -2.48 -18.26 7.37
N ASP A 91 -1.19 -17.94 7.46
CA ASP A 91 -0.09 -18.88 7.41
C ASP A 91 1.16 -18.30 8.10
N VAL A 92 1.70 -19.01 9.08
CA VAL A 92 2.92 -18.62 9.81
C VAL A 92 4.12 -18.49 8.87
N ASN A 93 4.19 -19.27 7.79
CA ASN A 93 5.26 -19.18 6.80
C ASN A 93 5.17 -17.88 6.00
N TRP A 94 3.96 -17.39 5.68
CA TRP A 94 3.80 -16.10 5.00
C TRP A 94 4.32 -14.95 5.86
N SER A 95 4.01 -14.97 7.16
CA SER A 95 4.55 -14.01 8.13
C SER A 95 6.08 -14.07 8.21
N ARG A 96 6.64 -15.29 8.31
CA ARG A 96 8.10 -15.49 8.36
C ARG A 96 8.80 -14.96 7.12
N ASN A 97 8.30 -15.30 5.93
CA ASN A 97 8.88 -14.85 4.66
C ASN A 97 8.79 -13.33 4.53
N PHE A 98 7.66 -12.73 4.93
CA PHE A 98 7.50 -11.29 4.90
C PHE A 98 8.40 -10.59 5.92
N LYS A 99 8.68 -11.22 7.06
CA LYS A 99 9.66 -10.70 8.03
C LYS A 99 11.08 -10.70 7.45
N VAL A 100 11.49 -11.73 6.72
CA VAL A 100 12.78 -11.73 6.00
C VAL A 100 12.84 -10.56 5.01
N PHE A 101 11.78 -10.36 4.21
CA PHE A 101 11.69 -9.20 3.33
C PHE A 101 11.84 -7.88 4.10
N MET A 102 11.16 -7.72 5.25
CA MET A 102 11.27 -6.50 6.07
C MET A 102 12.70 -6.27 6.57
N ASP A 103 13.39 -7.32 7.01
CA ASP A 103 14.75 -7.24 7.54
C ASP A 103 15.77 -6.85 6.45
N GLU A 104 15.55 -7.33 5.23
CA GLU A 104 16.37 -6.96 4.06
C GLU A 104 16.04 -5.57 3.49
N ASN A 105 14.87 -5.01 3.81
CA ASN A 105 14.34 -3.79 3.18
C ASN A 105 13.93 -2.71 4.22
N GLY A 106 14.70 -2.55 5.30
CA GLY A 106 14.36 -1.62 6.40
C GLY A 106 13.99 -0.19 5.97
N MET A 107 14.73 0.38 5.00
CA MET A 107 14.40 1.72 4.46
C MET A 107 13.02 1.79 3.81
N VAL A 108 12.62 0.74 3.09
CA VAL A 108 11.31 0.66 2.44
C VAL A 108 10.19 0.53 3.49
N VAL A 109 10.46 -0.18 4.59
CA VAL A 109 9.53 -0.28 5.74
C VAL A 109 9.28 1.11 6.34
N ASP A 110 10.34 1.86 6.66
CA ASP A 110 10.23 3.20 7.24
C ASP A 110 9.51 4.19 6.29
N GLN A 111 9.72 4.05 4.99
CA GLN A 111 9.03 4.85 3.97
C GLN A 111 7.53 4.53 3.92
N LEU A 112 7.12 3.27 4.02
CA LEU A 112 5.69 2.95 4.06
C LEU A 112 5.03 3.52 5.33
N ASP A 113 5.69 3.41 6.48
CA ASP A 113 5.20 3.99 7.74
C ASP A 113 5.11 5.52 7.66
N SER A 114 6.08 6.15 6.98
CA SER A 114 6.02 7.58 6.66
C SER A 114 4.83 7.93 5.76
N ALA A 115 4.44 7.07 4.82
CA ALA A 115 3.28 7.29 3.96
C ALA A 115 1.97 7.30 4.75
N TYR A 116 1.80 6.34 5.67
CA TYR A 116 0.65 6.32 6.56
C TYR A 116 0.62 7.50 7.53
N THR A 117 1.78 7.90 8.06
CA THR A 117 1.90 9.10 8.90
C THR A 117 1.47 10.35 8.15
N LEU A 118 1.94 10.52 6.91
CA LEU A 118 1.55 11.62 6.04
C LEU A 118 0.05 11.59 5.72
N ARG A 119 -0.49 10.43 5.34
CA ARG A 119 -1.92 10.27 5.04
C ARG A 119 -2.80 10.60 6.25
N ASN A 120 -2.41 10.18 7.45
CA ASN A 120 -3.15 10.50 8.67
C ASN A 120 -3.09 11.99 9.00
N SER A 121 -1.92 12.63 8.86
CA SER A 121 -1.80 14.08 9.01
C SER A 121 -2.74 14.83 8.06
N VAL A 122 -2.71 14.49 6.77
CA VAL A 122 -3.61 15.08 5.75
C VAL A 122 -5.09 14.89 6.10
N ALA A 123 -5.48 13.68 6.54
CA ALA A 123 -6.86 13.38 6.90
C ALA A 123 -7.35 14.17 8.13
N HIS A 124 -6.44 14.61 9.01
CA HIS A 124 -6.73 15.41 10.19
C HIS A 124 -6.52 16.92 9.98
N GLY A 125 -6.26 17.36 8.74
CA GLY A 125 -6.05 18.78 8.40
C GLY A 125 -4.69 19.33 8.82
N GLY A 126 -3.71 18.45 9.06
CA GLY A 126 -2.35 18.86 9.38
C GLY A 126 -1.62 19.46 8.17
N GLU A 127 -0.65 20.35 8.46
CA GLU A 127 0.29 20.82 7.45
C GLU A 127 1.33 19.74 7.11
N GLN A 128 1.86 19.80 5.89
CA GLN A 128 2.81 18.81 5.40
C GLN A 128 3.97 19.50 4.69
N ASN A 129 5.20 19.12 5.04
CA ASN A 129 6.43 19.72 4.51
C ASN A 129 7.08 18.88 3.39
N ARG A 130 6.40 17.84 2.90
CA ARG A 130 6.91 16.92 1.89
C ARG A 130 6.44 17.30 0.49
N GLY A 131 7.37 17.76 -0.33
CA GLY A 131 7.11 18.03 -1.74
C GLY A 131 6.71 16.77 -2.52
N LEU A 132 6.17 16.96 -3.73
CA LEU A 132 5.71 15.88 -4.61
C LEU A 132 6.79 14.81 -4.87
N ALA A 133 8.06 15.22 -5.01
CA ALA A 133 9.18 14.29 -5.19
C ALA A 133 9.30 13.31 -4.02
N GLY A 134 9.25 13.82 -2.78
CA GLY A 134 9.28 12.99 -1.59
C GLY A 134 8.06 12.08 -1.47
N VAL A 135 6.87 12.53 -1.86
CA VAL A 135 5.67 11.66 -1.91
C VAL A 135 5.81 10.57 -2.97
N ARG A 136 6.47 10.86 -4.11
CA ARG A 136 6.75 9.88 -5.15
C ARG A 136 7.72 8.80 -4.65
N GLU A 137 8.70 9.12 -3.82
CA GLU A 137 9.58 8.12 -3.19
C GLU A 137 8.77 7.15 -2.32
N LEU A 138 7.81 7.66 -1.55
CA LEU A 138 6.90 6.82 -0.75
C LEU A 138 6.07 5.88 -1.63
N TYR A 139 5.64 6.34 -2.80
CA TYR A 139 4.97 5.49 -3.77
C TYR A 139 5.88 4.37 -4.30
N LEU A 140 7.15 4.67 -4.60
CA LEU A 140 8.09 3.64 -5.04
C LEU A 140 8.31 2.58 -3.95
N ALA A 141 8.46 3.01 -2.69
CA ALA A 141 8.55 2.11 -1.55
C ALA A 141 7.30 1.21 -1.42
N ALA A 142 6.10 1.81 -1.54
CA ALA A 142 4.84 1.08 -1.48
C ALA A 142 4.74 -0.03 -2.56
N LYS A 143 5.28 0.20 -3.77
CA LYS A 143 5.36 -0.85 -4.81
C LYS A 143 6.24 -2.01 -4.36
N VAL A 144 7.43 -1.71 -3.83
CA VAL A 144 8.35 -2.73 -3.32
C VAL A 144 7.73 -3.54 -2.18
N VAL A 145 6.99 -2.89 -1.25
CA VAL A 145 6.26 -3.61 -0.20
C VAL A 145 5.20 -4.55 -0.79
N VAL A 146 4.40 -4.09 -1.75
CA VAL A 146 3.37 -4.92 -2.39
C VAL A 146 4.01 -6.13 -3.08
N ASP A 147 5.14 -5.96 -3.77
CA ASP A 147 5.89 -7.06 -4.37
C ASP A 147 6.47 -8.02 -3.32
N GLY A 148 6.91 -7.50 -2.17
CA GLY A 148 7.30 -8.28 -1.00
C GLY A 148 6.17 -9.16 -0.47
N VAL A 149 4.94 -8.63 -0.39
CA VAL A 149 3.75 -9.40 0.01
C VAL A 149 3.42 -10.50 -1.01
N VAL A 150 3.52 -10.19 -2.31
CA VAL A 150 3.31 -11.21 -3.37
C VAL A 150 4.30 -12.35 -3.23
N SER A 151 5.59 -12.03 -3.03
CA SER A 151 6.69 -12.99 -2.94
C SER A 151 6.67 -13.80 -1.65
N SER A 152 6.14 -13.24 -0.56
CA SER A 152 6.08 -13.93 0.73
C SER A 152 4.92 -14.92 0.85
N THR A 153 3.93 -14.84 -0.05
CA THR A 153 2.68 -15.61 0.00
C THR A 153 2.57 -16.69 -1.08
N VAL A 154 3.70 -17.12 -1.65
CA VAL A 154 3.74 -18.23 -2.63
C VAL A 154 3.53 -19.60 -1.98
#